data_AF-A0A2S2N436-F1
#
_entry.id   AF-A0A2S2N436-F1
#
_cell.length_a   1.000
_cell.length_b   1.000
_cell.length_c   1.000
_cell.angle_alpha   90.00
_cell.angle_beta   90.00
_cell.angle_gamma   90.00
#
_symmetry.space_group_name_H-M   'P 1'
#
loop_
_entity.id
_entity.type
_entity.pdbx_description
1 polymer ?
#
loop_
_entity_poly.entity_id
_entity_poly.type
_entity_poly.pdbx_seq_one_letter_code
_entity_poly.pdbx_strand_id
1 'polypeptide(L)'
;ARRRCPGAEGAMSGGVYGGDEVGALVFDIGSFSVRAGYAGEDCPKADFPTTVGLLSPEEVALELDGDKDKKGGKVYYIDTNALHVAREGVEVLSPLKNGMIEDWECFQAILDHTYGKH
;
A
#
# COMPACT_ATOMS: atom_id res chain seq x y z
N ALA A 1 23.45 15.97 -58.53
CA ALA A 1 22.16 15.56 -59.12
C ALA A 1 21.19 15.23 -57.98
N ARG A 2 20.08 15.96 -57.90
CA ARG A 2 19.00 15.72 -56.93
C ARG A 2 18.28 14.42 -57.30
N ARG A 3 17.98 13.57 -56.33
CA ARG A 3 16.78 12.72 -56.36
C ARG A 3 16.15 12.69 -54.97
N ARG A 4 15.08 13.48 -54.86
CA ARG A 4 14.10 13.46 -53.78
C ARG A 4 13.33 12.14 -53.92
N CYS A 5 13.31 11.30 -52.90
CA CYS A 5 12.40 10.15 -52.87
C CYS A 5 10.96 10.66 -52.62
N PRO A 6 9.96 10.06 -53.30
CA PRO A 6 8.57 10.50 -53.27
C PRO A 6 7.89 10.06 -51.97
N GLY A 7 6.84 10.79 -51.60
CA GLY A 7 6.03 10.54 -50.41
C GLY A 7 5.52 9.10 -50.35
N ALA A 8 5.82 8.46 -49.24
CA ALA A 8 4.89 7.52 -48.64
C ALA A 8 4.14 8.32 -47.57
N GLU A 9 2.90 8.71 -47.87
CA GLU A 9 1.88 8.87 -46.82
C GLU A 9 1.73 7.49 -46.17
N GLY A 10 2.62 7.22 -45.22
CA GLY A 10 2.50 6.09 -44.31
C GLY A 10 1.30 6.37 -43.43
N ALA A 11 0.27 5.55 -43.61
CA ALA A 11 -0.92 5.53 -42.80
C ALA A 11 -0.60 5.79 -41.33
N MET A 12 -1.33 6.73 -40.73
CA MET A 12 -1.45 6.93 -39.29
C MET A 12 -2.07 5.66 -38.68
N SER A 13 -1.26 4.62 -38.50
CA SER A 13 -1.63 3.43 -37.73
C SER A 13 -0.37 2.79 -37.13
N GLY A 14 0.43 3.58 -36.42
CA GLY A 14 1.36 3.06 -35.42
C GLY A 14 0.71 3.32 -34.07
N GLY A 15 0.33 2.25 -33.36
CA GLY A 15 -0.60 2.29 -32.23
C GLY A 15 -0.28 3.35 -31.18
N VAL A 16 -1.31 3.70 -30.42
CA VAL A 16 -1.25 4.52 -29.20
C VAL A 16 -0.12 3.99 -28.30
N TYR A 17 1.08 4.57 -28.45
CA TYR A 17 2.25 4.30 -27.63
C TYR A 17 2.34 5.42 -26.59
N GLY A 18 1.23 5.64 -25.89
CA GLY A 18 1.20 6.27 -24.58
C GLY A 18 1.12 5.14 -23.57
N GLY A 19 2.23 4.44 -23.34
CA GLY A 19 2.35 3.50 -22.22
C GLY A 19 2.39 4.21 -20.85
N ASP A 20 2.12 5.52 -20.82
CA ASP A 20 2.09 6.42 -19.69
C ASP A 20 0.74 6.45 -18.96
N GLU A 21 -0.34 5.94 -19.58
CA GLU A 21 -1.69 5.92 -18.98
C GLU A 21 -2.17 4.51 -18.58
N VAL A 22 -1.29 3.51 -18.57
CA VAL A 22 -1.62 2.18 -18.03
C VAL A 22 -1.46 2.22 -16.52
N GLY A 23 -2.55 2.55 -15.82
CA GLY A 23 -2.62 2.77 -14.37
C GLY A 23 -2.17 1.57 -13.54
N ALA A 24 -0.86 1.45 -13.33
CA ALA A 24 -0.26 0.48 -12.43
C ALA A 24 -0.15 1.07 -11.02
N LEU A 25 -0.40 0.23 -10.01
CA LEU A 25 -0.09 0.55 -8.62
C LEU A 25 1.34 0.11 -8.31
N VAL A 26 2.08 0.99 -7.64
CA VAL A 26 3.43 0.72 -7.17
C VAL A 26 3.38 0.66 -5.65
N PHE A 27 3.86 -0.45 -5.09
CA PHE A 27 4.02 -0.64 -3.65
C PHE A 27 5.50 -0.80 -3.34
N ASP A 28 6.01 0.09 -2.50
CA ASP A 28 7.34 0.03 -1.92
C ASP A 28 7.20 -0.15 -0.41
N ILE A 29 7.36 -1.40 0.04
CA ILE A 29 7.18 -1.79 1.44
C ILE A 29 8.57 -1.98 2.05
N GLY A 30 9.10 -0.89 2.58
CA GLY A 30 10.38 -0.87 3.28
C GLY A 30 10.23 -1.27 4.74
N SER A 31 11.34 -1.56 5.42
CA SER A 31 11.34 -1.86 6.86
C SER A 31 10.88 -0.70 7.75
N PHE A 32 11.00 0.54 7.25
CA PHE A 32 10.67 1.75 8.00
C PHE A 32 9.33 2.37 7.57
N SER A 33 9.12 2.50 6.27
CA SER A 33 7.89 3.06 5.70
C SER A 33 7.35 2.24 4.54
N VAL A 34 6.03 2.33 4.40
CA VAL A 34 5.26 1.85 3.26
C VAL A 34 4.92 3.04 2.41
N ARG A 35 5.28 2.95 1.13
CA ARG A 35 4.95 3.95 0.12
C ARG A 35 4.15 3.30 -0.98
N ALA A 36 3.02 3.89 -1.34
CA ALA A 36 2.18 3.39 -2.41
C ALA A 36 1.64 4.52 -3.28
N GLY A 37 1.45 4.27 -4.56
CA GLY A 37 0.94 5.27 -5.49
C GLY A 37 0.80 4.73 -6.92
N TYR A 38 0.48 5.62 -7.84
CA TYR A 38 0.36 5.26 -9.25
C TYR A 38 1.69 5.40 -9.97
N ALA A 39 1.99 4.47 -10.87
CA ALA A 39 3.17 4.56 -11.71
C ALA A 39 3.12 5.86 -12.55
N GLY A 40 4.23 6.59 -12.59
CA GLY A 40 4.34 7.84 -13.34
C GLY A 40 4.00 9.11 -12.55
N GLU A 41 3.49 9.00 -11.31
CA GLU A 41 3.31 10.16 -10.44
C GLU A 41 4.64 10.61 -9.78
N ASP A 42 4.77 11.92 -9.54
CA ASP A 42 5.96 12.52 -8.92
C ASP A 42 6.15 12.13 -7.45
N CYS A 43 5.06 11.82 -6.75
CA CYS A 43 5.03 11.53 -5.32
C CYS A 43 4.10 10.34 -5.04
N PRO A 44 4.41 9.47 -4.06
CA PRO A 44 3.49 8.43 -3.65
C PRO A 44 2.20 9.05 -3.06
N LYS A 45 1.07 8.36 -3.24
CA LYS A 45 -0.22 8.74 -2.65
C LYS A 45 -0.28 8.45 -1.15
N ALA A 46 0.40 7.39 -0.71
CA ALA A 46 0.49 6.99 0.67
C ALA A 46 1.96 6.92 1.10
N ASP A 47 2.28 7.47 2.26
CA ASP A 47 3.58 7.34 2.93
C ASP A 47 3.33 7.26 4.44
N PHE A 48 3.46 6.07 5.01
CA PHE A 48 3.19 5.83 6.42
C PHE A 48 4.16 4.77 7.00
N PRO A 49 4.34 4.72 8.32
CA PRO A 49 5.24 3.74 8.95
C PRO A 49 4.83 2.29 8.66
N THR A 50 5.82 1.42 8.41
CA THR A 50 5.58 -0.04 8.28
C THR A 50 5.24 -0.71 9.60
N THR A 51 5.51 -0.02 10.70
CA THR A 51 5.17 -0.46 12.03
C THR A 51 3.67 -0.39 12.25
N VAL A 52 3.10 -1.39 12.94
CA VAL A 52 1.69 -1.46 13.29
C VAL A 52 1.52 -1.70 14.78
N GLY A 53 0.40 -1.23 15.33
CA GLY A 53 -0.03 -1.59 16.67
C GLY A 53 -0.91 -2.83 16.62
N LEU A 54 -0.63 -3.84 17.42
CA LEU A 54 -1.43 -5.05 17.56
C LEU A 54 -2.08 -5.05 18.95
N LEU A 55 -3.41 -5.09 19.00
CA LEU A 55 -4.13 -5.38 20.24
C LEU A 55 -4.32 -6.89 20.37
N SER A 56 -3.96 -7.43 21.53
CA SER A 56 -4.06 -8.87 21.78
C SER A 56 -5.53 -9.34 21.73
N PRO A 57 -5.82 -10.56 21.25
CA PRO A 57 -7.20 -11.07 21.19
C PRO A 57 -7.93 -11.08 22.54
N GLU A 58 -7.18 -11.23 23.63
CA GLU A 58 -7.71 -11.22 25.00
C GLU A 58 -8.24 -9.84 25.39
N GLU A 59 -7.55 -8.77 24.99
CA GLU A 59 -7.95 -7.38 25.25
C GLU A 59 -9.02 -6.90 24.26
N VAL A 60 -8.97 -7.39 23.01
CA VAL A 60 -10.03 -7.14 22.01
C VAL A 60 -11.40 -7.60 22.53
N ALA A 61 -11.47 -8.74 23.24
CA ALA A 61 -12.70 -9.24 23.83
C ALA A 61 -13.26 -8.35 24.96
N LEU A 62 -12.41 -7.55 25.61
CA LEU A 62 -12.78 -6.63 26.67
C LEU A 62 -13.19 -5.24 26.12
N GLU A 63 -12.62 -4.79 25.01
CA GLU A 63 -12.95 -3.50 24.40
C GLU A 63 -14.18 -3.53 23.48
N LEU A 64 -14.51 -4.69 22.89
CA LEU A 64 -15.61 -4.81 21.93
C LEU A 64 -16.96 -5.14 22.58
N ASP A 65 -17.49 -4.22 23.41
CA ASP A 65 -18.89 -4.29 23.88
C ASP A 65 -19.89 -3.67 22.86
N GLY A 66 -19.45 -3.35 21.63
CA GLY A 66 -20.22 -2.51 20.70
C GLY A 66 -20.24 -2.84 19.20
N ASP A 67 -19.41 -3.75 18.68
CA ASP A 67 -19.41 -4.03 17.23
C ASP A 67 -19.02 -5.50 16.95
N LYS A 68 -20.04 -6.36 16.87
CA LYS A 68 -19.91 -7.83 16.74
C LYS A 68 -19.60 -8.31 15.31
N ASP A 69 -19.15 -7.44 14.41
CA ASP A 69 -18.80 -7.83 13.03
C ASP A 69 -17.30 -8.02 12.79
N LYS A 70 -16.43 -7.65 13.76
CA LYS A 70 -15.01 -7.99 13.71
C LYS A 70 -14.79 -9.42 14.21
N LYS A 71 -14.95 -10.38 13.30
CA LYS A 71 -14.67 -11.82 13.49
C LYS A 71 -13.32 -12.03 14.20
N GLY A 72 -13.36 -12.30 15.52
CA GLY A 72 -12.39 -13.05 16.33
C GLY A 72 -10.90 -13.02 15.97
N GLY A 73 -10.39 -11.92 15.43
CA GLY A 73 -9.06 -11.81 14.85
C GLY A 73 -8.26 -10.67 15.49
N LYS A 74 -6.94 -10.69 15.26
CA LYS A 74 -6.02 -9.63 15.66
C LYS A 74 -6.52 -8.26 15.18
N VAL A 75 -6.52 -7.26 16.08
CA VAL A 75 -6.86 -5.88 15.72
C VAL A 75 -5.58 -5.10 15.46
N TYR A 76 -5.46 -4.56 14.24
CA TYR A 76 -4.31 -3.79 13.81
C TYR A 76 -4.60 -2.29 13.76
N TYR A 77 -3.75 -1.50 14.39
CA TYR A 77 -3.69 -0.05 14.31
C TYR A 77 -2.57 0.35 13.35
N ILE A 78 -2.97 0.80 12.16
CA ILE A 78 -2.08 1.08 11.03
C ILE A 78 -2.16 2.57 10.72
N ASP A 79 -1.06 3.13 10.24
CA ASP A 79 -0.82 4.55 9.96
C ASP A 79 -0.57 5.41 11.22
N THR A 80 0.13 6.52 10.99
CA THR A 80 0.56 7.52 11.98
C THR A 80 -0.61 8.02 12.82
N ASN A 81 -1.77 8.21 12.20
CA ASN A 81 -2.99 8.64 12.89
C ASN A 81 -3.44 7.63 13.97
N ALA A 82 -3.31 6.34 13.71
CA ALA A 82 -3.72 5.29 14.64
C ALA A 82 -2.66 5.02 15.71
N LEU A 83 -1.38 5.17 15.38
CA LEU A 83 -0.22 4.96 16.26
C LEU A 83 0.11 6.15 17.16
N HIS A 84 -0.34 7.35 16.80
CA HIS A 84 -0.13 8.57 17.58
C HIS A 84 -0.64 8.45 19.04
N VAL A 85 -1.72 7.71 19.25
CA VAL A 85 -2.36 7.55 20.56
C VAL A 85 -1.87 6.27 21.22
N ALA A 86 -1.20 6.39 22.35
CA ALA A 86 -0.84 5.26 23.19
C ALA A 86 -2.12 4.59 23.74
N ARG A 87 -2.20 3.27 23.62
CA ARG A 87 -3.30 2.46 24.13
C ARG A 87 -2.73 1.36 25.02
N GLU A 88 -3.41 1.08 26.11
CA GLU A 88 -3.06 -0.06 26.96
C GLU A 88 -3.28 -1.36 26.16
N GLY A 89 -2.40 -2.34 26.33
CA GLY A 89 -2.50 -3.62 25.63
C GLY A 89 -2.04 -3.66 24.17
N VAL A 90 -1.71 -2.51 23.56
CA VAL A 90 -1.22 -2.47 22.18
C VAL A 90 0.29 -2.66 22.12
N GLU A 91 0.72 -3.73 21.45
CA GLU A 91 2.13 -3.99 21.13
C GLU A 91 2.48 -3.41 19.75
N VAL A 92 3.65 -2.81 19.61
CA VAL A 92 4.12 -2.19 18.38
C VAL A 92 5.07 -3.15 17.67
N LEU A 93 4.72 -3.60 16.46
CA LEU A 93 5.47 -4.61 15.71
C LEU A 93 5.61 -4.28 14.22
N SER A 94 6.52 -4.97 13.54
CA SER A 94 6.74 -4.86 12.09
C SER A 94 6.52 -6.22 11.44
N PRO A 95 5.84 -6.29 10.27
CA PRO A 95 5.72 -7.54 9.52
C PRO A 95 7.03 -7.96 8.86
N LEU A 96 8.02 -7.06 8.79
CA LEU A 96 9.29 -7.29 8.12
C LEU A 96 10.44 -7.50 9.11
N LYS A 97 11.29 -8.47 8.80
CA LYS A 97 12.59 -8.66 9.45
C LYS A 97 13.67 -8.87 8.41
N ASN A 98 14.74 -8.09 8.48
CA ASN A 98 15.83 -8.09 7.50
C ASN A 98 15.35 -7.94 6.04
N GLY A 99 14.25 -7.19 5.83
CA GLY A 99 13.64 -6.99 4.51
C GLY A 99 12.76 -8.14 4.02
N MET A 100 12.59 -9.20 4.82
CA MET A 100 11.74 -10.34 4.49
C MET A 100 10.44 -10.29 5.31
N ILE A 101 9.33 -10.70 4.71
CA ILE A 101 8.04 -10.80 5.38
C ILE A 101 8.07 -12.01 6.32
N GLU A 102 7.89 -11.77 7.62
CA GLU A 102 7.73 -12.83 8.65
C GLU A 102 6.27 -13.01 9.07
N ASP A 103 5.48 -11.92 9.14
CA ASP A 103 4.06 -11.97 9.47
C ASP A 103 3.21 -11.58 8.25
N TRP A 104 2.65 -12.59 7.59
CA TRP A 104 1.80 -12.42 6.42
C TRP A 104 0.42 -11.84 6.74
N GLU A 105 -0.11 -12.06 7.95
CA GLU A 105 -1.41 -11.51 8.37
C GLU A 105 -1.28 -9.99 8.59
N CYS A 106 -0.22 -9.59 9.29
CA CYS A 106 0.11 -8.17 9.48
C CYS A 106 0.41 -7.49 8.14
N PHE A 107 1.16 -8.15 7.25
CA PHE A 107 1.46 -7.62 5.92
C PHE A 107 0.19 -7.43 5.08
N GLN A 108 -0.73 -8.39 5.11
CA GLN A 108 -2.02 -8.25 4.44
C GLN A 108 -2.84 -7.10 5.02
N ALA A 109 -2.85 -6.93 6.35
CA ALA A 109 -3.55 -5.81 6.99
C ALA A 109 -3.01 -4.44 6.54
N ILE A 110 -1.69 -4.31 6.33
CA ILE A 110 -1.08 -3.11 5.75
C ILE A 110 -1.56 -2.87 4.32
N LEU A 111 -1.60 -3.91 3.49
CA LEU A 111 -2.11 -3.80 2.11
C LEU A 111 -3.57 -3.37 2.10
N ASP A 112 -4.42 -4.05 2.89
CA ASP A 112 -5.85 -3.73 3.00
C ASP A 112 -6.07 -2.28 3.48
N HIS A 113 -5.27 -1.81 4.44
CA HIS A 113 -5.29 -0.41 4.86
C HIS A 113 -4.92 0.54 3.72
N THR A 114 -3.89 0.19 2.96
CA THR A 114 -3.42 1.00 1.83
C THR A 114 -4.51 1.12 0.76
N TYR A 115 -5.17 0.02 0.37
CA TYR A 115 -6.27 0.01 -0.60
C TYR A 115 -7.55 0.70 -0.10
N GLY A 116 -7.82 0.63 1.21
CA GLY A 116 -9.06 1.14 1.78
C GLY A 116 -9.04 2.63 2.12
N LYS A 117 -7.85 3.19 2.41
CA LYS A 117 -7.70 4.59 2.86
C LYS A 117 -7.05 5.53 1.86
N HIS A 118 -6.37 5.02 0.82
CA HIS A 118 -5.65 5.81 -0.18
C HIS A 118 -6.04 5.41 -1.61
#